data_AF-A0A1B6I4Q7-F1
#
_entry.id   AF-A0A1B6I4Q7-F1
#
_cell.length_a   1.000
_cell.length_b   1.000
_cell.length_c   1.000
_cell.angle_alpha   90.00
_cell.angle_beta   90.00
_cell.angle_gamma   90.00
#
_symmetry.space_group_name_H-M   'P 1'
#
loop_
_entity.id
_entity.type
_entity.pdbx_description
1 polymer ?
#
loop_
_entity_poly.entity_id
_entity_poly.type
_entity_poly.pdbx_seq_one_letter_code
_entity_poly.pdbx_strand_id
1 'polypeptide(L)'
;MPGGKKNFVENTKYKPVPMKDLLDPSFASWVHHSPYILKQGRTEWWSTKKKKEGEEEEEEEAEEEEEEEGKEGEEKEKGPALLSPVTEDQTIEDSPAWTTTSTHK
;
A
#
# COMPACT_ATOMS: atom_id res chain seq x y z
N MET A 1 -19.34 7.22 -11.36
CA MET A 1 -18.40 6.90 -10.28
C MET A 1 -17.50 8.11 -10.07
N PRO A 2 -17.61 8.88 -8.98
CA PRO A 2 -16.73 10.02 -8.78
C PRO A 2 -15.32 9.49 -8.52
N GLY A 3 -14.37 9.89 -9.37
CA GLY A 3 -12.98 9.46 -9.29
C GLY A 3 -12.41 9.72 -7.89
N GLY A 4 -11.78 8.69 -7.31
CA GLY A 4 -11.13 8.79 -6.01
C GLY A 4 -10.19 10.00 -5.96
N LYS A 5 -10.21 10.71 -4.84
CA LYS A 5 -9.35 11.88 -4.61
C LYS A 5 -7.90 11.48 -4.94
N LYS A 6 -7.31 12.12 -5.95
CA LYS A 6 -5.89 11.93 -6.25
C LYS A 6 -5.10 12.49 -5.07
N ASN A 7 -4.36 11.63 -4.37
CA ASN A 7 -3.56 12.00 -3.20
C ASN A 7 -2.23 12.69 -3.55
N PHE A 8 -2.05 13.10 -4.81
CA PHE A 8 -0.82 13.72 -5.31
C PHE A 8 -1.15 14.83 -6.31
N VAL A 9 -0.23 15.79 -6.43
CA VAL A 9 -0.32 16.95 -7.33
C VAL A 9 0.80 16.85 -8.37
N GLU A 10 0.50 17.22 -9.61
CA GLU A 10 1.48 17.23 -10.69
C GLU A 10 2.61 18.25 -10.42
N ASN A 11 3.86 17.85 -10.64
CA ASN A 11 5.01 18.73 -10.50
C ASN A 11 5.24 19.54 -11.79
N THR A 12 4.83 20.81 -11.78
CA THR A 12 4.98 21.73 -12.92
C THR A 12 6.43 22.05 -13.30
N LYS A 13 7.40 21.70 -12.45
CA LYS A 13 8.85 21.90 -12.68
C LYS A 13 9.55 20.62 -13.15
N TYR A 14 8.81 19.55 -13.38
CA TYR A 14 9.38 18.28 -13.81
C TYR A 14 10.09 18.43 -15.17
N LYS A 15 11.31 17.90 -15.26
CA LYS A 15 12.06 17.82 -16.50
C LYS A 15 12.04 16.37 -16.97
N PRO A 16 11.53 16.08 -18.18
CA PRO A 16 11.50 14.73 -18.70
C PRO A 16 12.90 14.11 -18.71
N VAL A 17 12.96 12.87 -18.24
CA VAL A 17 14.18 12.06 -18.27
C VAL A 17 14.35 11.48 -19.69
N PRO A 18 15.59 11.39 -20.24
CA PRO A 18 15.84 10.75 -21.52
C PRO A 18 15.30 9.32 -21.62
N MET A 19 14.85 8.91 -22.81
CA MET A 19 14.33 7.55 -23.06
C MET A 19 15.28 6.45 -22.60
N LYS A 20 16.59 6.63 -22.77
CA LYS A 20 17.61 5.67 -22.32
C LYS A 20 17.56 5.38 -20.82
N ASP A 21 17.25 6.39 -20.00
CA ASP A 21 17.22 6.26 -18.54
C ASP A 21 15.82 5.81 -18.06
N LEU A 22 14.78 6.00 -18.88
CA LEU A 22 13.46 5.39 -18.67
C LEU A 22 13.46 3.89 -18.96
N LEU A 23 14.31 3.45 -19.90
CA LEU A 23 14.49 2.05 -20.30
C LEU A 23 15.54 1.31 -19.46
N ASP A 24 16.27 2.02 -18.60
CA ASP A 24 17.34 1.45 -17.77
C ASP A 24 16.78 0.31 -16.88
N PRO A 25 17.41 -0.89 -16.89
CA PRO A 25 16.98 -2.02 -16.06
C PRO A 25 17.00 -1.77 -14.55
N SER A 26 17.56 -0.64 -14.09
CA SER A 26 17.45 -0.22 -12.69
C SER A 26 16.05 0.23 -12.30
N PHE A 27 15.19 0.61 -13.26
CA PHE A 27 13.83 1.16 -13.05
C PHE A 27 13.73 2.35 -12.08
N ALA A 28 14.83 3.04 -11.80
CA ALA A 28 14.87 4.14 -10.83
C ALA A 28 14.00 5.36 -11.21
N SER A 29 13.57 5.43 -12.47
CA SER A 29 12.74 6.52 -13.00
C SER A 29 11.22 6.31 -12.80
N TRP A 30 10.80 5.19 -12.23
CA TRP A 30 9.38 4.79 -12.13
C TRP A 30 8.91 4.63 -10.68
N VAL A 31 7.69 5.10 -10.40
CA VAL A 31 7.04 5.03 -9.08
C VAL A 31 5.58 4.60 -9.19
N HIS A 32 5.04 4.06 -8.10
CA HIS A 32 3.62 3.71 -7.98
C HIS A 32 2.74 4.95 -7.80
N HIS A 33 1.80 5.18 -8.72
CA HIS A 33 0.86 6.31 -8.65
C HIS A 33 -0.47 5.96 -7.95
N SER A 34 -0.72 4.68 -7.66
CA SER A 34 -1.93 4.20 -7.00
C SER A 34 -1.62 3.68 -5.59
N PRO A 35 -2.53 3.82 -4.62
CA PRO A 35 -2.32 3.27 -3.28
C PRO A 35 -2.16 1.76 -3.29
N TYR A 36 -1.29 1.24 -2.42
CA TYR A 36 -1.08 -0.19 -2.24
C TYR A 36 -2.37 -0.90 -1.77
N ILE A 37 -2.63 -2.08 -2.33
CA ILE A 37 -3.76 -2.92 -1.93
C ILE A 37 -3.27 -3.87 -0.82
N LEU A 38 -3.80 -3.68 0.38
CA LEU A 38 -3.54 -4.55 1.54
C LEU A 38 -4.10 -5.96 1.31
N LYS A 39 -3.64 -6.95 2.07
CA LYS A 39 -4.07 -8.36 1.94
C LYS A 39 -5.59 -8.55 2.06
N GLN A 40 -6.26 -7.69 2.83
CA GLN A 40 -7.72 -7.62 2.95
C GLN A 40 -8.45 -7.07 1.69
N GLY A 41 -7.74 -6.74 0.61
CA GLY A 41 -8.31 -6.24 -0.64
C GLY A 41 -8.73 -4.76 -0.62
N ARG A 42 -8.24 -3.98 0.34
CA ARG A 42 -8.53 -2.54 0.51
C ARG A 42 -7.25 -1.73 0.50
N THR A 43 -7.33 -0.44 0.20
CA THR A 43 -6.18 0.47 0.26
C THR A 43 -5.96 1.09 1.65
N GLU A 44 -6.92 0.92 2.55
CA GLU A 44 -6.89 1.43 3.92
C GLU A 44 -7.18 0.31 4.91
N TRP A 45 -6.41 0.27 6.00
CA TRP A 45 -6.58 -0.72 7.05
C TRP A 45 -7.98 -0.66 7.66
N TRP A 46 -8.66 -1.80 7.72
CA TRP A 46 -9.95 -1.95 8.39
C TRP A 46 -9.84 -3.02 9.47
N SER A 47 -10.03 -2.63 10.74
CA SER A 47 -10.03 -3.58 11.85
C SER A 47 -11.43 -4.11 12.13
N THR A 48 -11.55 -5.42 12.34
CA THR A 48 -12.80 -6.11 12.69
C THR A 48 -13.30 -5.75 14.09
N LYS A 49 -12.39 -5.45 15.03
CA LYS A 49 -12.69 -5.07 16.42
C LYS A 49 -13.39 -3.71 16.52
N LYS A 50 -13.08 -2.79 15.60
CA LYS A 50 -13.69 -1.45 15.52
C LYS A 50 -15.21 -1.46 15.29
N LYS A 51 -15.78 -2.59 14.85
CA LYS A 51 -17.22 -2.75 14.67
C LYS A 51 -17.92 -3.24 15.94
N LYS A 52 -17.22 -3.95 16.84
CA LYS A 52 -17.76 -4.40 18.13
C LYS A 52 -17.84 -3.27 19.16
N GLU A 53 -16.85 -2.37 19.16
CA GLU A 53 -16.85 -1.19 20.05
C GLU A 53 -18.04 -0.22 19.81
N GLY A 54 -18.76 -0.33 18.69
CA GLY A 54 -19.94 0.50 18.40
C GLY A 54 -21.29 -0.11 18.80
N GLU A 55 -21.32 -1.36 19.26
CA GLU A 55 -22.55 -2.08 19.71
C GLU A 55 -22.52 -2.46 21.20
N GLU A 56 -21.42 -2.23 21.92
CA GLU A 56 -21.23 -2.62 23.33
C GLU A 56 -21.04 -1.42 24.28
N GLU A 57 -21.68 -0.26 24.02
CA GLU A 57 -21.82 0.83 25.00
C GLU A 57 -23.15 0.71 25.78
N GLU A 58 -23.46 -0.46 26.34
CA GLU A 58 -24.50 -0.61 27.38
C GLU A 58 -24.34 -1.96 28.09
N GLU A 59 -23.35 -2.10 28.97
CA GLU A 59 -23.54 -2.77 30.28
C GLU A 59 -22.29 -2.62 31.16
N GLU A 60 -22.57 -2.36 32.43
CA GLU A 60 -21.67 -1.90 33.48
C GLU A 60 -20.73 -2.99 34.02
N GLU A 61 -19.63 -2.50 34.59
CA GLU A 61 -18.86 -2.99 35.75
C GLU A 61 -18.74 -4.50 36.08
N ALA A 62 -17.47 -4.85 36.37
CA ALA A 62 -16.99 -6.01 37.12
C ALA A 62 -16.79 -7.32 36.33
N GLU A 63 -15.54 -7.55 35.91
CA GLU A 63 -14.73 -8.65 36.45
C GLU A 63 -13.27 -8.49 36.02
N GLU A 64 -12.38 -8.42 37.02
CA GLU A 64 -10.96 -8.69 36.87
C GLU A 64 -10.75 -10.19 36.62
N GLU A 65 -9.65 -10.54 35.93
CA GLU A 65 -9.10 -11.90 35.78
C GLU A 65 -9.84 -12.87 34.83
N GLU A 66 -9.49 -12.84 33.55
CA GLU A 66 -9.20 -14.00 32.67
C GLU A 66 -9.24 -13.56 31.21
N GLU A 67 -8.09 -13.16 30.64
CA GLU A 67 -7.81 -13.29 29.19
C GLU A 67 -6.32 -13.03 28.90
N GLU A 68 -5.42 -13.61 29.71
CA GLU A 68 -4.12 -14.04 29.21
C GLU A 68 -4.35 -15.35 28.46
N GLU A 69 -4.77 -15.28 27.19
CA GLU A 69 -4.56 -16.30 26.15
C GLU A 69 -5.37 -15.91 24.89
N GLY A 70 -4.72 -15.27 23.89
CA GLY A 70 -5.27 -15.19 22.53
C GLY A 70 -5.48 -13.81 21.90
N LYS A 71 -5.04 -12.70 22.52
CA LYS A 71 -5.11 -11.37 21.90
C LYS A 71 -3.83 -11.02 21.12
N GLU A 72 -3.51 -11.77 20.07
CA GLU A 72 -2.77 -11.19 18.94
C GLU A 72 -3.71 -10.15 18.30
N GLY A 73 -3.62 -8.91 18.76
CA GLY A 73 -4.24 -7.79 18.06
C GLY A 73 -3.64 -7.75 16.67
N GLU A 74 -4.46 -7.96 15.63
CA GLU A 74 -4.04 -7.82 14.23
C GLU A 74 -3.20 -6.56 14.09
N GLU A 75 -1.88 -6.71 13.91
CA GLU A 75 -1.01 -5.57 13.67
C GLU A 75 -1.52 -4.84 12.44
N LYS A 76 -1.68 -3.51 12.55
CA LYS A 76 -2.17 -2.69 11.45
C LYS A 76 -1.30 -2.91 10.22
N GLU A 77 -1.82 -3.62 9.22
CA GLU A 77 -1.09 -3.83 7.98
C GLU A 77 -0.82 -2.46 7.35
N LYS A 78 0.44 -2.22 7.02
CA LYS A 78 0.91 -0.99 6.41
C LYS A 78 1.60 -1.33 5.10
N GLY A 79 1.02 -0.86 4.00
CA GLY A 79 1.65 -0.93 2.69
C GLY A 79 2.78 0.11 2.51
N PRO A 80 3.54 0.01 1.41
CA PRO A 80 4.47 1.05 0.98
C PRO A 80 3.79 2.42 0.86
N ALA A 81 4.58 3.48 1.01
CA ALA A 81 4.09 4.83 0.80
C ALA A 81 3.71 5.06 -0.67
N LEU A 82 2.78 5.97 -0.92
CA LEU A 82 2.46 6.40 -2.28
C LEU A 82 3.71 7.00 -2.94
N LEU A 83 3.88 6.80 -4.24
CA LEU A 83 5.08 7.17 -4.99
C LEU A 83 6.34 6.41 -4.55
N SER A 84 6.19 5.20 -4.00
CA SER A 84 7.32 4.28 -3.81
C SER A 84 7.92 3.86 -5.16
N PRO A 85 9.25 3.71 -5.25
CA PRO A 85 9.90 3.28 -6.47
C PRO A 85 9.57 1.81 -6.77
N VAL A 86 9.40 1.48 -8.05
CA VAL A 86 9.12 0.09 -8.48
C VAL A 86 10.32 -0.84 -8.29
N THR A 87 11.49 -0.27 -7.98
CA THR A 87 12.74 -0.99 -7.70
C THR A 87 12.68 -1.81 -6.41
N GLU A 88 11.76 -1.45 -5.51
CA GLU A 88 11.54 -2.13 -4.24
C GLU A 88 10.48 -3.25 -4.35
N ASP A 89 9.92 -3.47 -5.54
CA ASP A 89 8.91 -4.50 -5.74
C ASP A 89 9.50 -5.92 -5.66
N GLN A 90 8.71 -6.83 -5.12
CA GLN A 90 9.10 -8.22 -4.91
C GLN A 90 9.33 -8.96 -6.24
N THR A 91 10.47 -9.65 -6.34
CA THR A 91 10.80 -10.52 -7.48
C THR A 91 9.97 -11.80 -7.49
N ILE A 92 9.70 -12.34 -8.68
CA ILE A 92 8.98 -13.61 -8.87
C ILE A 92 9.97 -14.63 -9.38
N GLU A 93 10.23 -15.70 -8.61
CA GLU A 93 11.06 -16.84 -9.05
C GLU A 93 12.37 -16.39 -9.74
N ASP A 94 13.12 -15.51 -9.06
CA ASP A 94 14.37 -14.89 -9.51
C ASP A 94 14.27 -13.91 -10.70
N SER A 95 13.07 -13.64 -11.20
CA SER A 95 12.82 -12.63 -12.23
C SER A 95 12.40 -11.28 -11.61
N PRO A 96 12.84 -10.15 -12.19
CA PRO A 96 12.41 -8.83 -11.72
C PRO A 96 10.90 -8.66 -11.91
N ALA A 97 10.27 -7.89 -11.02
CA ALA A 97 8.84 -7.58 -11.10
C ALA A 97 8.45 -6.82 -12.39
N TRP A 98 9.42 -6.11 -12.99
CA TRP A 98 9.22 -5.26 -14.14
C TRP A 98 10.27 -5.54 -15.22
N THR A 99 9.85 -5.43 -16.49
CA THR A 99 10.72 -5.48 -17.68
C THR A 99 10.39 -4.30 -18.59
N THR A 100 11.40 -3.64 -19.15
CA THR A 100 11.20 -2.57 -20.14
C THR A 100 11.21 -3.16 -21.55
N THR A 101 10.41 -2.58 -22.44
CA THR A 101 10.47 -2.88 -23.87
C THR A 101 10.47 -1.58 -24.66
N SER A 102 11.24 -1.56 -25.76
CA SER A 102 11.25 -0.45 -26.71
C SER A 102 10.51 -0.86 -27.97
N THR A 103 9.64 0.02 -28.47
CA THR A 103 8.97 -0.16 -29.75
C THR A 103 9.82 0.29 -30.93
N HIS A 104 10.93 1.00 -30.68
CA HIS A 104 11.90 1.34 -31.71
C HIS A 104 12.78 0.13 -32.00
N LYS A 105 12.70 -0.33 -33.26
CA LYS A 105 13.53 -1.40 -33.83
C LYS A 105 14.89 -0.87 -34.27
#